data_AF-A0AAE8MET2-F1
#
_entry.id   AF-A0AAE8MET2-F1
#
_cell.length_a   1.000
_cell.length_b   1.000
_cell.length_c   1.000
_cell.angle_alpha   90.00
_cell.angle_beta   90.00
_cell.angle_gamma   90.00
#
_symmetry.space_group_name_H-M   'P 1'
#
loop_
_entity.id
_entity.type
_entity.pdbx_description
1 polymer ?
#
loop_
_entity_poly.entity_id
_entity_poly.type
_entity_poly.pdbx_seq_one_letter_code
_entity_poly.pdbx_strand_id
1 'polypeptide(L)' 'MSDQVQEILEVPSEFVRDGVQFVRRCTKPDQKEFLKLCQAVGVGFLVMGAVGYVVKLVHIPLNHALVGSA' A
#
# COMPACT_ATOMS: atom_id res chain seq x y z
N MET A 1 -39.45 -14.27 -10.48
CA MET A 1 -38.46 -13.18 -10.71
C MET A 1 -37.81 -12.68 -9.42
N SER A 2 -38.36 -12.99 -8.24
CA SER A 2 -37.74 -12.76 -6.92
C SER A 2 -36.69 -13.82 -6.55
N ASP A 3 -36.90 -15.08 -6.93
CA ASP A 3 -36.03 -16.21 -6.56
C ASP A 3 -34.63 -16.13 -7.17
N GLN A 4 -34.54 -15.68 -8.42
CA GLN A 4 -33.27 -15.54 -9.14
C GLN A 4 -32.39 -14.41 -8.59
N VAL A 5 -33.00 -13.37 -8.00
CA VAL A 5 -32.29 -12.26 -7.36
C VAL A 5 -31.79 -12.67 -5.97
N GLN A 6 -32.57 -13.48 -5.24
CA GLN A 6 -32.15 -14.07 -3.96
C GLN A 6 -30.96 -15.03 -4.12
N GLU A 7 -30.97 -15.87 -5.15
CA GLU A 7 -29.89 -16.83 -5.42
C GLU A 7 -28.56 -16.13 -5.78
N ILE A 8 -28.63 -15.01 -6.52
CA ILE A 8 -27.44 -14.19 -6.84
C ILE A 8 -26.95 -13.40 -5.61
N LEU A 9 -27.82 -13.12 -4.64
CA LEU A 9 -27.46 -12.44 -3.38
C LEU A 9 -26.92 -13.41 -2.31
N GLU A 10 -27.21 -14.72 -2.40
CA GLU A 10 -26.63 -15.71 -1.49
C GLU A 10 -25.14 -15.94 -1.74
N VAL A 11 -24.71 -16.00 -2.99
CA VAL A 11 -23.29 -16.18 -3.37
C VAL A 11 -22.33 -15.14 -2.73
N PRO A 12 -22.58 -13.81 -2.79
CA PRO A 12 -21.74 -12.83 -2.12
C PRO A 12 -21.85 -12.89 -0.59
N SER A 13 -23.01 -13.31 -0.05
CA SER A 13 -23.20 -13.47 1.40
C SER A 13 -22.34 -14.62 1.94
N GLU A 14 -22.33 -15.76 1.25
CA GLU A 14 -21.47 -16.90 1.56
C GLU A 14 -19.99 -16.55 1.41
N PHE A 15 -19.61 -15.84 0.34
CA PHE A 15 -18.22 -15.39 0.14
C PHE A 15 -17.72 -14.47 1.25
N VAL A 16 -18.55 -13.54 1.72
CA VAL A 16 -18.19 -12.67 2.86
C VAL A 16 -18.05 -13.49 4.14
N ARG A 17 -18.96 -14.44 4.37
CA ARG A 17 -18.91 -15.32 5.55
C ARG A 17 -17.63 -16.18 5.57
N ASP A 18 -17.26 -16.75 4.43
CA ASP A 18 -16.02 -17.52 4.26
C ASP A 18 -14.78 -16.61 4.36
N GLY A 19 -14.82 -15.40 3.81
CA GLY A 19 -13.75 -14.41 3.93
C GLY A 19 -13.52 -13.99 5.38
N VAL A 20 -14.58 -13.80 6.16
CA VAL A 20 -14.48 -13.49 7.61
C VAL A 20 -13.88 -14.68 8.37
N GLN A 21 -14.29 -15.91 8.05
CA GLN A 21 -13.75 -17.11 8.67
C GLN A 21 -12.27 -17.32 8.33
N PHE A 22 -11.87 -17.00 7.10
CA PHE A 22 -10.48 -17.00 6.66
C PHE A 22 -9.63 -15.99 7.43
N VAL A 23 -10.06 -14.72 7.50
CA VAL A 23 -9.32 -13.67 8.23
C VAL A 23 -9.18 -14.00 9.73
N ARG A 24 -10.18 -14.68 10.31
CA ARG A 24 -10.12 -15.16 11.70
C ARG A 24 -9.15 -16.33 11.89
N ARG A 25 -8.89 -17.13 10.86
CA ARG A 25 -7.89 -18.22 10.85
C ARG A 25 -6.46 -17.72 10.64
N CYS A 26 -6.27 -16.52 10.08
CA CYS A 26 -4.95 -15.93 9.91
C CYS A 26 -4.31 -15.56 11.25
N THR A 27 -3.00 -15.81 11.38
CA THR A 27 -2.19 -15.33 12.51
C THR A 27 -2.09 -13.81 12.42
N LYS A 28 -2.69 -13.11 13.40
CA LYS A 28 -2.58 -11.65 13.50
C LYS A 28 -1.20 -11.29 14.06
N PRO A 29 -0.53 -10.27 13.50
CA PRO A 29 0.78 -9.86 13.97
C PRO A 29 0.69 -9.36 15.41
N ASP A 30 1.69 -9.71 16.22
CA ASP A 30 1.81 -9.19 17.58
C ASP A 30 2.28 -7.71 17.56
N GLN A 31 2.05 -6.96 18.64
CA GLN A 31 2.46 -5.56 18.73
C GLN A 31 3.97 -5.39 18.47
N LYS A 32 4.79 -6.34 18.91
CA LYS A 32 6.24 -6.31 18.70
C LYS A 32 6.63 -6.52 17.25
N GLU A 33 5.91 -7.38 16.53
CA GLU A 33 6.16 -7.66 15.11
C GLU A 33 5.72 -6.47 14.26
N PHE A 34 4.57 -5.90 14.58
CA PHE A 34 4.06 -4.70 13.92
C PHE A 34 5.04 -3.53 14.08
N LEU A 35 5.57 -3.31 15.29
CA LEU A 35 6.51 -2.21 15.54
C LEU A 35 7.82 -2.37 14.76
N LYS A 36 8.35 -3.60 14.66
CA LYS A 36 9.54 -3.90 13.85
C LYS A 36 9.27 -3.65 12.36
N LEU A 37 8.10 -4.05 11.87
CA LEU A 37 7.71 -3.82 10.48
C LEU A 37 7.58 -2.32 10.18
N CYS A 38 6.90 -1.58 11.06
CA CYS A 38 6.79 -0.12 10.94
C CYS A 38 8.15 0.58 10.96
N GLN A 39 9.07 0.13 11.80
CA GLN A 39 10.43 0.68 11.85
C GLN A 39 11.18 0.40 10.54
N ALA A 40 11.14 -0.84 10.03
CA ALA A 40 11.79 -1.20 8.78
C ALA A 40 11.22 -0.43 7.58
N VAL A 41 9.90 -0.35 7.47
CA VAL A 41 9.21 0.40 6.40
C VAL A 41 9.48 1.91 6.54
N GLY A 42 9.47 2.44 7.75
CA GLY A 42 9.74 3.85 8.01
C GLY A 42 11.14 4.27 7.61
N VAL A 43 12.15 3.45 7.92
CA VAL A 43 13.54 3.68 7.48
C VAL A 43 13.63 3.62 5.95
N GLY A 44 13.02 2.62 5.33
CA GLY A 44 13.00 2.49 3.86
C GLY A 44 12.35 3.68 3.17
N PHE A 45 11.20 4.15 3.68
CA PHE A 45 10.51 5.32 3.15
C PHE A 45 11.36 6.59 3.28
N LEU A 46 12.01 6.78 4.43
CA LEU A 46 12.85 7.95 4.67
C LEU A 46 14.08 7.98 3.75
N VAL A 47 14.73 6.83 3.54
CA VAL A 47 15.87 6.73 2.61
C VAL A 47 15.45 6.99 1.17
N MET A 48 14.37 6.35 0.70
CA MET A 48 13.88 6.55 -0.67
C MET A 48 13.41 7.99 -0.91
N GLY A 49 12.75 8.59 0.08
CA GLY A 49 12.34 10.00 0.04
C GLY A 49 13.53 10.96 0.00
N ALA A 50 14.54 10.72 0.84
CA ALA A 50 15.75 11.55 0.86
C ALA A 50 16.52 11.47 -0.46
N VAL A 51 16.72 10.27 -1.00
CA VAL A 51 17.39 10.08 -2.30
C VAL A 51 16.63 10.82 -3.41
N GLY A 52 15.31 10.67 -3.47
CA GLY A 52 14.48 11.38 -4.46
C GLY A 52 14.57 12.90 -4.33
N TYR A 53 14.60 13.42 -3.10
CA TYR A 53 14.75 14.86 -2.85
C TYR A 53 16.10 15.40 -3.31
N VAL A 54 17.19 14.71 -2.99
CA VAL A 54 18.55 15.13 -3.37
C VAL A 54 18.72 15.09 -4.89
N VAL A 55 18.30 14.01 -5.55
CA VAL A 55 18.37 13.90 -7.02
C VAL A 55 17.59 15.04 -7.67
N LYS A 56 16.38 15.32 -7.18
CA LYS A 56 15.56 16.40 -7.71
C LYS A 56 16.16 17.78 -7.48
N LEU A 57 16.76 18.03 -6.31
CA LEU A 57 17.47 19.27 -6.02
C LEU A 57 18.65 19.53 -6.96
N VAL A 58 19.42 18.49 -7.31
CA VAL A 58 20.56 18.62 -8.24
C VAL A 58 20.08 18.83 -9.67
N HIS A 59 18.97 18.19 -10.06
CA HIS A 59 18.43 18.31 -11.41
C HIS A 59 17.81 19.69 -11.71
N ILE A 60 17.28 20.42 -10.72
CA ILE A 60 16.70 21.76 -10.92
C ILE A 60 17.72 22.78 -11.50
N PRO A 61 18.90 23.01 -10.88
CA PRO A 61 19.88 23.94 -11.42
C PRO A 61 20.53 23.42 -12.70
N LEU A 62 20.72 22.11 -12.85
CA LEU A 62 21.22 21.51 -14.09
C LEU A 62 20.28 21.79 -15.26
N ASN A 63 18.96 21.60 -15.06
CA ASN A 63 17.98 21.89 -16.10
C ASN A 63 17.96 23.39 -16.43
N HIS A 64 18.04 24.27 -15.44
CA HIS A 64 18.11 25.71 -15.69
C HIS A 64 19.38 26.11 -16.45
N ALA A 65 20.54 25.53 -16.12
CA ALA A 65 21.81 25.79 -16.79
C ALA A 65 21.83 25.28 -18.24
N LEU A 66 21.27 24.09 -18.50
CA LEU A 66 21.26 23.47 -19.83
C LEU A 66 20.19 24.05 -20.75
N VAL A 67 18.98 24.30 -20.23
CA VAL A 67 17.86 24.84 -21.02
C VAL A 67 17.95 26.35 -21.21
N GLY A 68 18.58 27.07 -20.28
CA GLY A 68 18.82 28.52 -20.40
C GLY A 68 20.04 28.88 -21.25
N SER A 69 20.83 27.89 -21.66
CA SER A 69 21.97 28.05 -22.59
C SER A 69 21.61 27.78 -24.06
N ALA A 70 20.33 27.52 -24.37
CA ALA A 70 19.80 27.36 -25.72
C ALA A 70 19.00 28.60 -26.15
#